data_AF-A0A6A6D970-F1
#
_entry.id   AF-A0A6A6D970-F1
#
_cell.length_a   1.000
_cell.length_b   1.000
_cell.length_c   1.000
_cell.angle_alpha   90.00
_cell.angle_beta   90.00
_cell.angle_gamma   90.00
#
_symmetry.space_group_name_H-M   'P 1'
#
loop_
_entity.id
_entity.type
_entity.pdbx_description
1 polymer ?
#
loop_
_entity_poly.entity_id
_entity_poly.type
_entity_poly.pdbx_seq_one_letter_code
_entity_poly.pdbx_strand_id
1 'polypeptide(L)' 'KYLNYFYTIYINDILVYSCTYTKYKEYLYLILKSLQEASLHVKIEKYKFFITKI' A
#
# COMPACT_ATOMS: atom_id res chain seq x y z
N LYS A 1 -29.20 13.41 -11.63
CA LYS A 1 -27.93 14.15 -11.87
C LYS A 1 -26.86 13.40 -11.10
N TYR A 2 -26.24 12.41 -11.74
CA TYR A 2 -25.27 11.52 -11.08
C TYR A 2 -24.04 12.34 -10.74
N LEU A 3 -23.82 12.58 -9.45
CA LEU A 3 -22.55 13.09 -8.98
C LEU A 3 -21.48 12.08 -9.42
N ASN A 4 -20.50 12.57 -10.16
CA ASN A 4 -19.18 11.97 -10.26
C ASN A 4 -18.57 11.83 -8.85
N TYR A 5 -19.07 10.90 -8.05
CA TYR A 5 -18.46 10.54 -6.77
C TYR A 5 -17.28 9.65 -7.10
N PHE A 6 -16.14 10.28 -7.37
CA PHE A 6 -14.86 9.63 -7.21
C PHE A 6 -14.73 9.26 -5.73
N TYR A 7 -15.12 8.04 -5.36
CA TYR A 7 -14.87 7.52 -4.03
C TYR A 7 -13.37 7.31 -3.87
N THR A 8 -12.68 8.22 -3.17
CA THR A 8 -11.32 7.97 -2.71
C THR A 8 -11.41 7.04 -1.50
N ILE A 9 -11.17 5.75 -1.72
CA ILE A 9 -11.07 4.78 -0.63
C ILE A 9 -9.72 4.96 0.05
N TYR A 10 -9.74 5.42 1.31
CA TYR A 10 -8.55 5.52 2.14
C TYR A 10 -8.38 4.22 2.94
N ILE A 11 -7.45 3.37 2.50
CA ILE A 11 -6.97 2.27 3.34
C ILE A 11 -5.98 2.89 4.32
N ASN A 12 -6.32 2.90 5.62
CA ASN A 12 -5.52 3.61 6.63
C ASN A 12 -4.13 3.00 6.78
N ASP A 13 -4.01 1.68 7.02
CA ASP A 13 -2.72 1.05 7.27
C ASP A 13 -2.66 -0.36 6.66
N ILE A 14 -1.66 -0.61 5.82
CA ILE A 14 -1.33 -1.95 5.30
C ILE A 14 -0.04 -2.38 5.99
N LEU A 15 -0.10 -3.43 6.82
CA LEU A 15 1.07 -4.03 7.43
C LEU A 15 1.60 -5.17 6.55
N VAL A 16 2.84 -5.02 6.09
CA VAL A 16 3.54 -6.05 5.29
C VAL A 16 4.68 -6.61 6.13
N TYR A 17 4.70 -7.92 6.32
CA TYR A 17 5.76 -8.62 7.03
C TYR A 17 6.24 -9.83 6.24
N SER A 18 7.51 -10.22 6.43
CA SER A 18 8.07 -11.45 5.90
C SER A 18 9.27 -11.88 6.74
N CYS A 19 9.65 -13.17 6.62
CA CYS A 19 10.83 -13.70 7.30
C CYS A 19 12.15 -13.27 6.65
N THR A 20 12.14 -12.87 5.37
CA THR A 20 13.34 -12.45 4.64
C THR A 20 13.11 -11.16 3.88
N TYR A 21 14.15 -10.33 3.78
CA TYR A 21 14.09 -9.05 3.07
C TYR A 21 13.70 -9.19 1.58
N THR A 22 14.16 -10.26 0.92
CA THR A 22 13.80 -10.53 -0.48
C THR A 22 12.29 -10.73 -0.64
N LYS A 23 11.67 -11.56 0.21
CA LYS A 23 10.21 -11.76 0.20
C LYS A 23 9.45 -10.48 0.57
N TYR A 24 9.97 -9.69 1.49
CA TYR A 24 9.38 -8.40 1.85
C TYR A 24 9.28 -7.49 0.62
N LYS A 25 10.37 -7.39 -0.17
CA LYS A 25 10.39 -6.60 -1.40
C LYS A 25 9.40 -7.09 -2.43
N GLU A 26 9.30 -8.41 -2.62
CA GLU A 26 8.33 -9.00 -3.55
C GLU A 26 6.89 -8.67 -3.14
N TYR A 27 6.53 -8.84 -1.87
CA TYR A 27 5.21 -8.48 -1.36
C TYR A 27 4.93 -7.00 -1.48
N LEU A 28 5.90 -6.15 -1.14
CA LEU A 28 5.77 -4.70 -1.26
C LEU A 28 5.53 -4.29 -2.72
N TYR A 29 6.28 -4.87 -3.66
CA TYR A 29 6.11 -4.61 -5.09
C TYR A 29 4.73 -5.01 -5.58
N LEU A 30 4.26 -6.22 -5.23
CA LEU A 30 2.94 -6.71 -5.61
C LEU A 30 1.82 -5.82 -5.07
N ILE A 31 1.90 -5.42 -3.80
CA ILE A 31 0.90 -4.55 -3.17
C ILE A 31 0.87 -3.18 -3.86
N LEU A 32 2.04 -2.55 -4.06
CA LEU A 32 2.09 -1.25 -4.74
C LEU A 32 1.56 -1.32 -6.17
N LYS A 33 1.86 -2.41 -6.89
CA LYS A 33 1.33 -2.64 -8.24
C LYS A 33 -0.19 -2.79 -8.23
N SER A 34 -0.75 -3.61 -7.33
CA SER A 34 -2.20 -3.76 -7.22
C SER A 34 -2.91 -2.48 -6.80
N LEU A 35 -2.30 -1.66 -5.93
CA LEU A 35 -2.83 -0.34 -5.58
C LEU A 35 -2.85 0.61 -6.79
N GLN A 36 -1.78 0.59 -7.59
CA GLN A 36 -1.71 1.35 -8.83
C GLN A 36 -2.79 0.92 -9.84
N GLU A 37 -2.97 -0.39 -10.04
CA GLU A 37 -4.00 -0.96 -10.93
C GLU A 37 -5.42 -0.60 -10.48
N ALA A 38 -5.66 -0.53 -9.17
CA ALA A 38 -6.93 -0.12 -8.58
C ALA A 38 -7.14 1.41 -8.58
N SER A 39 -6.23 2.21 -9.16
CA SER A 39 -6.24 3.68 -9.10
C SER A 39 -6.32 4.23 -7.67
N LEU A 40 -5.72 3.51 -6.71
CA LEU A 40 -5.64 3.92 -5.31
C LEU A 40 -4.36 4.73 -5.08
N HIS A 41 -4.48 5.78 -4.28
CA HIS A 41 -3.37 6.66 -3.94
C HIS A 41 -2.78 6.32 -2.59
N VAL A 42 -1.45 6.21 -2.56
CA VAL A 42 -0.66 5.90 -1.38
C VAL A 42 0.06 7.16 -0.91
N LYS A 43 -0.15 7.57 0.34
CA LYS A 43 0.60 8.69 0.95
C LYS A 43 1.91 8.16 1.54
N ILE A 44 2.97 8.13 0.73
CA ILE A 44 4.30 7.57 1.10
C ILE A 44 4.80 8.10 2.45
N GLU A 45 4.56 9.39 2.73
CA GLU A 45 4.96 10.08 3.97
C GLU A 45 4.41 9.44 5.26
N LYS A 46 3.29 8.70 5.19
CA LYS A 46 2.69 8.03 6.35
C LYS A 46 3.29 6.65 6.63
N TYR A 47 4.01 6.06 5.68
CA TYR A 47 4.49 4.69 5.81
C TYR A 47 5.90 4.63 6.39
N LYS A 48 6.12 3.63 7.24
CA LYS A 48 7.45 3.26 7.70
C LYS A 48 7.85 1.97 6.98
N PHE A 49 8.92 2.02 6.20
CA PHE A 49 9.42 0.86 5.46
C PHE A 49 10.55 0.18 6.21
N PHE A 50 10.63 -1.15 6.07
CA PHE A 50 11.76 -1.95 6.54
C PHE A 50 12.07 -1.77 8.03
N ILE A 51 11.03 -1.90 8.86
CA ILE A 51 11.20 -1.95 10.32
C ILE A 51 11.58 -3.38 10.71
N THR A 52 12.75 -3.57 11.31
CA THR A 52 13.27 -4.87 11.78
C THR A 52 13.08 -5.11 13.28
N LYS A 53 12.64 -4.08 14.01
CA LYS A 53 12.27 -4.14 15.43
C LYS A 53 10.92 -3.46 15.62
N ILE A 54 9.93 -4.23 16.06
CA ILE A 54 8.62 -3.73 16.49
C ILE A 54 8.77 -3.12 17.89
#